data_AF-A0A9R1DGX7-F1
#
_entry.id   AF-A0A9R1DGX7-F1
#
_cell.length_a   1.000
_cell.length_b   1.000
_cell.length_c   1.000
_cell.angle_alpha   90.00
_cell.angle_beta   90.00
_cell.angle_gamma   90.00
#
_symmetry.space_group_name_H-M   'P 1'
#
loop_
_entity.id
_entity.type
_entity.pdbx_description
1 polymer ?
#
loop_
_entity_poly.entity_id
_entity_poly.type
_entity_poly.pdbx_seq_one_letter_code
_entity_poly.pdbx_strand_id
1 'polypeptide(L)'
;RVGAWPVANHDASKYRVVVEGPTCKGNRITGWNTIPKKGAPRRFPIGFSGFAFNSTMLWDPQRWNRPAMDSVIVHSGGRGGLQESRFVEKLVKNERQIEGLPDNCNRVMVWNFALEPPQLNYPAGWSLWNHLEVVKDL
;
A
#
# COMPACT_ATOMS: atom_id res chain seq x y z
N ARG A 1 4.95 14.93 6.06
CA ARG A 1 5.91 13.97 6.66
C ARG A 1 5.48 12.58 6.23
N VAL A 2 6.43 11.66 6.05
CA VAL A 2 6.16 10.28 5.65
C VAL A 2 6.82 9.37 6.67
N GLY A 3 6.07 8.40 7.19
CA GLY A 3 6.56 7.39 8.12
C GLY A 3 6.40 5.99 7.53
N ALA A 4 7.31 5.08 7.87
CA ALA A 4 7.27 3.69 7.45
C ALA A 4 7.59 2.75 8.62
N TRP A 5 7.03 1.54 8.58
CA TRP A 5 7.18 0.54 9.65
C TRP A 5 7.21 -0.89 9.10
N PRO A 6 7.70 -1.86 9.90
CA PRO A 6 7.64 -3.28 9.55
C PRO A 6 6.22 -3.83 9.52
N VAL A 7 5.96 -4.67 8.52
CA VAL A 7 4.69 -5.37 8.30
C VAL A 7 4.95 -6.88 8.29
N ALA A 8 4.20 -7.60 9.11
CA ALA A 8 4.18 -9.06 9.06
C ALA A 8 3.20 -9.53 7.98
N ASN A 9 3.67 -10.32 7.03
CA ASN A 9 2.85 -10.94 6.00
C ASN A 9 2.74 -12.44 6.30
N HIS A 10 1.51 -12.93 6.45
CA HIS A 10 1.25 -14.35 6.60
C HIS A 10 1.27 -15.04 5.23
N ASP A 11 2.17 -16.01 5.07
CA ASP A 11 2.23 -16.90 3.91
C ASP A 11 1.51 -18.21 4.27
N ALA A 12 0.20 -18.26 3.96
CA ALA A 12 -0.65 -19.41 4.27
C ALA A 12 -0.15 -20.70 3.62
N SER A 13 0.45 -20.61 2.42
CA SER A 13 0.95 -21.78 1.69
C SER A 13 2.13 -22.45 2.38
N LYS A 14 2.91 -21.68 3.16
CA LYS A 14 4.12 -22.16 3.86
C LYS A 14 3.99 -22.12 5.37
N TYR A 15 2.79 -21.82 5.90
CA TYR A 15 2.51 -21.67 7.32
C TYR A 15 3.58 -20.84 8.07
N ARG A 16 4.01 -19.72 7.48
CA ARG A 16 5.06 -18.88 8.05
C ARG A 16 4.71 -17.41 7.97
N VAL A 17 5.30 -16.65 8.87
CA VAL A 17 5.23 -15.18 8.88
C VAL A 17 6.52 -14.64 8.30
N VAL A 18 6.41 -13.70 7.37
CA VAL A 18 7.56 -12.98 6.82
C VAL A 18 7.41 -11.49 7.08
N VAL A 19 8.40 -10.91 7.73
CA VAL A 19 8.40 -9.49 8.07
C VAL A 19 9.12 -8.71 6.98
N GLU A 20 8.40 -7.80 6.31
CA GLU A 20 8.97 -6.84 5.35
C GLU A 20 8.93 -5.43 5.95
N GLY A 21 9.94 -4.60 5.70
CA GLY A 21 9.94 -3.22 6.18
C GLY A 21 11.32 -2.58 6.29
N PRO A 22 11.41 -1.36 6.85
CA PRO A 22 12.66 -0.63 6.97
C PRO A 22 13.55 -1.21 8.08
N THR A 23 14.87 -1.13 7.88
CA THR A 23 15.86 -1.29 8.95
C THR A 23 16.33 0.09 9.39
N CYS A 24 16.41 0.32 10.70
CA CYS A 24 16.55 1.68 11.24
C CYS A 24 17.64 1.77 12.31
N LYS A 25 18.30 2.94 12.39
CA LYS A 25 19.13 3.35 13.52
C LYS A 25 18.50 4.59 14.16
N GLY A 26 17.86 4.42 15.31
CA GLY A 26 16.88 5.39 15.83
C GLY A 26 15.64 5.43 14.93
N ASN A 27 15.19 6.63 14.58
CA ASN A 27 14.11 6.85 13.60
C ASN A 27 14.61 6.96 12.15
N ARG A 28 15.92 6.82 11.90
CA ARG A 28 16.50 6.97 10.56
C ARG A 28 16.58 5.64 9.85
N ILE A 29 15.99 5.56 8.67
CA ILE A 29 16.07 4.38 7.80
C ILE A 29 17.50 4.23 7.25
N THR A 30 18.04 3.01 7.36
CA THR A 30 19.36 2.60 6.89
C THR A 30 19.30 1.55 5.78
N GLY A 31 18.14 0.93 5.57
CA GLY A 31 17.91 -0.06 4.53
C GLY A 31 16.53 -0.68 4.62
N TRP A 32 16.32 -1.79 3.89
CA TRP A 32 15.04 -2.48 3.81
C TRP A 32 15.21 -3.99 3.88
N ASN A 33 14.40 -4.64 4.70
CA ASN A 33 14.22 -6.09 4.69
C ASN A 33 13.02 -6.44 3.81
N THR A 34 13.25 -7.18 2.74
CA THR A 34 12.23 -7.43 1.71
C THR A 34 12.32 -8.86 1.21
N ILE A 35 11.19 -9.43 0.80
CA ILE A 35 11.16 -10.74 0.16
C ILE A 35 11.60 -10.55 -1.30
N PRO A 36 12.53 -11.38 -1.81
CA PRO A 36 12.89 -11.37 -3.22
C PRO A 36 11.64 -11.67 -4.07
N LYS A 37 11.15 -10.66 -4.79
CA LYS A 37 10.08 -10.83 -5.78
C LYS A 37 10.71 -10.95 -7.17
N LYS A 38 10.25 -11.91 -7.98
CA LYS A 38 10.61 -11.97 -9.41
C LYS A 38 9.97 -10.77 -10.11
N GLY A 39 10.77 -9.73 -10.37
CA GLY A 39 10.28 -8.48 -10.96
C GLY A 39 11.34 -7.39 -10.94
N ALA A 40 11.00 -6.23 -11.50
CA ALA A 40 11.88 -5.07 -11.50
C ALA A 40 12.17 -4.59 -10.05
N PRO A 41 13.38 -4.12 -9.76
CA PRO A 41 13.72 -3.57 -8.45
C PRO A 41 12.81 -2.39 -8.13
N ARG A 42 12.26 -2.38 -6.91
CA ARG A 42 11.42 -1.28 -6.38
C ARG A 42 12.34 -0.28 -5.70
N ARG A 43 12.20 1.01 -6.04
CA ARG A 43 12.99 2.08 -5.41
C ARG A 43 12.65 2.24 -3.93
N PHE A 44 11.36 2.15 -3.59
CA PHE A 44 10.89 2.01 -2.21
C PHE A 44 10.16 0.67 -2.10
N PRO A 45 10.76 -0.34 -1.46
CA PRO A 45 10.17 -1.66 -1.36
C PRO A 45 9.17 -1.73 -0.19
N ILE A 46 8.17 -0.85 -0.23
CA ILE A 46 7.14 -0.67 0.79
C ILE A 46 5.82 -1.23 0.24
N GLY A 47 5.05 -1.93 1.07
CA GLY A 47 3.68 -2.35 0.73
C GLY A 47 2.64 -1.32 1.18
N PHE A 48 1.41 -1.40 0.68
CA PHE A 48 0.33 -0.45 1.01
C PHE A 48 0.15 -0.21 2.52
N SER A 49 0.22 -1.26 3.33
CA SER A 49 0.02 -1.19 4.79
C SER A 49 1.27 -0.76 5.58
N GLY A 50 2.39 -0.47 4.91
CA GLY A 50 3.71 -0.26 5.54
C GLY A 50 4.13 1.19 5.69
N PHE A 51 3.27 2.15 5.34
CA PHE A 51 3.59 3.57 5.45
C PHE A 51 2.35 4.44 5.67
N ALA A 52 2.58 5.65 6.17
CA ALA A 52 1.61 6.73 6.17
C ALA A 52 2.30 8.06 5.86
N PHE A 53 1.50 9.04 5.49
CA PHE A 53 1.97 10.38 5.19
C PHE A 53 0.96 11.42 5.66
N ASN A 54 1.43 12.65 5.84
CA ASN A 54 0.56 13.77 6.18
C ASN A 54 -0.39 14.07 5.02
N SER A 55 -1.70 14.08 5.28
CA SER A 55 -2.75 14.30 4.29
C SER A 55 -2.60 15.62 3.53
N THR A 56 -1.99 16.65 4.12
CA THR A 56 -1.70 17.92 3.44
C THR A 56 -0.84 17.75 2.18
N MET A 57 -0.05 16.67 2.10
CA MET A 57 0.79 16.37 0.94
C MET A 57 -0.02 15.99 -0.31
N LEU A 58 -1.28 15.56 -0.18
CA LEU A 58 -2.16 15.33 -1.33
C LEU A 58 -2.53 16.62 -2.04
N TRP A 59 -2.51 17.74 -1.32
CA TRP A 59 -2.99 19.03 -1.81
C TRP A 59 -1.86 19.96 -2.23
N ASP A 60 -0.61 19.48 -2.27
CA ASP A 60 0.54 20.29 -2.66
C ASP A 60 0.68 20.32 -4.20
N PRO A 61 0.27 21.42 -4.88
CA PRO A 61 0.24 21.48 -6.34
C PRO A 61 1.64 21.33 -6.97
N GLN A 62 2.70 21.74 -6.26
CA GLN A 62 4.08 21.63 -6.74
C GLN A 62 4.55 20.17 -6.78
N ARG A 63 4.00 19.29 -5.92
CA ARG A 63 4.35 17.86 -5.92
C ARG A 63 3.67 17.09 -7.01
N TRP A 64 2.45 17.48 -7.36
CA TRP A 64 1.64 16.76 -8.34
C TRP A 64 1.76 17.33 -9.75
N ASN A 65 2.52 18.41 -9.95
CA ASN A 65 2.59 19.18 -11.20
C ASN A 65 1.18 19.53 -11.72
N ARG A 66 0.27 19.96 -10.84
CA ARG A 66 -1.15 20.21 -11.18
C ARG A 66 -1.71 21.47 -10.50
N PRO A 67 -2.71 22.15 -11.13
CA PRO A 67 -3.52 23.18 -10.47
C PRO A 67 -4.32 22.59 -9.29
N ALA A 68 -4.56 23.39 -8.24
CA ALA A 68 -5.02 22.93 -6.93
C ALA A 68 -6.47 22.40 -6.83
N MET A 69 -7.14 22.03 -7.93
CA MET A 69 -8.56 21.63 -7.92
C MET A 69 -8.90 20.32 -8.66
N ASP A 70 -7.97 19.74 -9.43
CA ASP A 70 -8.23 18.47 -10.10
C ASP A 70 -7.88 17.28 -9.19
N SER A 71 -8.81 16.36 -9.03
CA SER A 71 -8.67 15.15 -8.22
C SER A 71 -7.30 14.46 -8.42
N VAL A 72 -6.69 14.01 -7.30
CA VAL A 72 -5.43 13.25 -7.30
C VAL A 72 -5.71 11.80 -7.71
N ILE A 73 -6.28 11.58 -8.89
CA ILE A 73 -6.38 10.25 -9.46
C ILE A 73 -5.02 9.94 -10.08
N VAL A 74 -4.18 9.27 -9.31
CA VAL A 74 -2.97 8.62 -9.82
C VAL A 74 -3.40 7.27 -10.37
N HIS A 75 -3.96 7.25 -11.58
CA HIS A 75 -4.10 6.01 -12.34
C HIS A 75 -2.71 5.46 -12.62
N SER A 76 -2.21 4.55 -11.79
CA SER A 76 -1.04 3.75 -12.13
C SER A 76 -1.52 2.47 -12.81
N GLY A 77 -1.71 2.55 -14.13
CA GLY A 77 -1.73 1.37 -15.01
C GLY A 77 -0.37 0.67 -15.00
N GLY A 78 -0.02 0.04 -13.88
CA GLY A 78 1.24 -0.66 -13.67
C GLY A 78 0.95 -2.11 -13.30
N ARG A 79 1.36 -3.03 -14.17
CA ARG A 79 1.39 -4.47 -13.87
C ARG A 79 2.41 -4.72 -12.75
N GLY A 80 1.95 -5.32 -11.66
CA GLY A 80 2.78 -5.94 -10.61
C GLY A 80 3.48 -4.98 -9.64
N GLY A 81 2.98 -4.86 -8.40
CA GLY A 81 3.71 -4.45 -7.18
C GLY A 81 4.54 -3.15 -7.17
N LEU A 82 4.49 -2.35 -8.24
CA LEU A 82 5.24 -1.11 -8.44
C LEU A 82 4.37 0.13 -8.15
N GLN A 83 3.08 -0.05 -7.85
CA GLN A 83 2.16 1.07 -7.64
C GLN A 83 2.51 1.81 -6.35
N GLU A 84 2.86 1.07 -5.30
CA GLU A 84 3.25 1.58 -3.99
C GLU A 84 4.54 2.39 -4.08
N SER A 85 5.59 1.81 -4.70
CA SER A 85 6.88 2.50 -4.90
C SER A 85 6.69 3.80 -5.68
N ARG A 86 5.93 3.77 -6.79
CA ARG A 86 5.67 4.95 -7.63
C ARG A 86 4.89 6.03 -6.89
N PHE A 87 3.97 5.65 -6.02
CA PHE A 87 3.24 6.61 -5.20
C PHE A 87 4.16 7.28 -4.19
N VAL A 88 4.96 6.49 -3.46
CA VAL A 88 5.93 7.02 -2.49
C VAL A 88 6.99 7.90 -3.17
N GLU A 89 7.44 7.56 -4.37
CA GLU A 89 8.36 8.38 -5.19
C GLU A 89 7.84 9.79 -5.48
N LYS A 90 6.51 9.97 -5.56
CA LYS A 90 5.89 11.30 -5.71
C LYS A 90 5.84 12.06 -4.39
N LEU A 91 5.76 11.35 -3.27
CA LEU A 91 5.71 11.96 -1.94
C LEU A 91 7.09 12.41 -1.44
N VAL A 92 8.13 11.61 -1.69
CA VAL A 92 9.48 11.83 -1.16
C VAL A 92 10.57 11.67 -2.22
N LYS A 93 11.59 12.54 -2.16
CA LYS A 93 12.71 12.49 -3.10
C LYS A 93 13.71 11.36 -2.78
N ASN A 94 13.84 11.03 -1.49
CA ASN A 94 14.78 10.03 -0.99
C ASN A 94 14.31 9.47 0.36
N GLU A 95 14.93 8.35 0.79
CA GLU A 95 14.61 7.65 2.04
C GLU A 95 14.87 8.48 3.29
N ARG A 96 15.73 9.50 3.22
CA ARG A 96 16.02 10.38 4.37
C ARG A 96 14.81 11.24 4.78
N GLN A 97 13.81 11.35 3.92
CA GLN A 97 12.54 12.04 4.21
C GLN A 97 11.48 11.12 4.81
N ILE A 98 11.79 9.83 4.96
CA ILE A 98 10.93 8.84 5.57
C ILE A 98 11.46 8.54 6.97
N GLU A 99 10.62 8.72 7.97
CA GLU A 99 10.92 8.33 9.34
C GLU A 99 10.54 6.87 9.59
N GLY A 100 11.41 6.14 10.28
CA GLY A 100 11.17 4.78 10.72
C GLY A 100 10.39 4.74 12.03
N LEU A 101 9.31 3.96 12.05
CA LEU A 101 8.41 3.83 13.20
C LEU A 101 8.21 2.36 13.62
N PRO A 102 8.08 2.06 14.92
CA PRO A 102 8.48 2.91 16.05
C PRO A 102 10.01 3.03 16.13
N ASP A 103 10.58 3.60 17.20
CA ASP A 103 12.04 3.71 17.34
C ASP A 103 12.76 2.38 17.05
N ASN A 104 13.81 2.45 16.23
CA ASN A 104 14.57 1.31 15.69
C ASN A 104 13.80 0.34 14.79
N CYS A 105 12.56 0.62 14.40
CA CYS A 105 11.75 -0.22 13.51
C CYS A 105 11.71 -1.69 13.99
N ASN A 106 11.71 -1.89 15.31
CA ASN A 106 11.91 -3.21 15.94
C ASN A 106 10.61 -3.94 16.30
N ARG A 107 9.46 -3.30 16.06
CA ARG A 107 8.14 -3.84 16.40
C ARG A 107 7.26 -3.87 15.16
N VAL A 108 6.62 -5.02 14.98
CA VAL A 108 5.54 -5.19 14.01
C VAL A 108 4.26 -4.65 14.63
N MET A 109 3.64 -3.67 13.97
CA MET A 109 2.37 -3.07 14.39
C MET A 109 1.23 -3.40 13.42
N VAL A 110 1.55 -3.99 12.26
CA VAL A 110 0.59 -4.29 11.19
C VAL A 110 0.82 -5.71 10.67
N TRP A 111 -0.29 -6.43 10.52
CA TRP A 111 -0.31 -7.81 10.05
C TRP A 111 -1.21 -7.92 8.83
N ASN A 112 -0.65 -8.44 7.74
CA ASN A 112 -1.38 -8.77 6.53
C ASN A 112 -1.69 -10.27 6.53
N PHE A 113 -2.97 -10.59 6.65
CA PHE A 113 -3.47 -11.97 6.52
C PHE A 113 -4.12 -12.14 5.15
N ALA A 114 -3.56 -13.03 4.34
CA ALA A 114 -4.27 -13.58 3.19
C ALA A 114 -5.18 -14.69 3.70
N LEU A 115 -6.41 -14.32 4.09
CA LEU A 115 -7.44 -15.28 4.47
C LEU A 115 -8.13 -15.79 3.20
N GLU A 116 -8.35 -17.09 3.13
CA GLU A 116 -9.22 -17.64 2.10
C GLU A 116 -10.65 -17.16 2.36
N PRO A 117 -11.40 -16.78 1.31
CA PRO A 117 -12.79 -16.41 1.48
C PRO A 117 -13.52 -17.61 2.10
N PRO A 118 -14.39 -17.40 3.09
CA PRO A 118 -15.27 -18.48 3.54
C PRO A 118 -16.04 -19.01 2.33
N GLN A 119 -16.34 -20.30 2.30
CA GLN A 119 -17.28 -20.83 1.31
C GLN A 119 -18.62 -20.13 1.52
N LEU A 120 -18.88 -19.11 0.69
CA LEU A 120 -20.08 -18.32 0.75
C LEU A 120 -21.20 -19.15 0.14
N ASN A 121 -22.11 -19.63 0.98
CA ASN A 121 -23.47 -19.94 0.55
C ASN A 121 -24.13 -18.60 0.21
N TYR A 122 -23.91 -18.13 -1.02
CA TYR A 122 -24.51 -16.89 -1.50
C TYR A 122 -26.03 -17.00 -1.31
N PRO A 123 -26.68 -16.09 -0.57
CA PRO A 123 -28.12 -16.12 -0.43
C PRO A 123 -28.72 -15.95 -1.83
N ALA A 124 -29.58 -16.88 -2.26
CA ALA A 124 -30.14 -16.89 -3.61
C ALA A 124 -30.86 -15.58 -3.99
N GLY A 125 -31.29 -14.79 -3.01
CA GLY A 125 -31.94 -13.49 -3.20
C GLY A 125 -31.00 -12.31 -3.43
N TRP A 126 -29.70 -12.43 -3.18
CA TRP A 126 -28.71 -11.34 -3.32
C TRP A 126 -28.13 -11.32 -4.74
N SER A 127 -29.02 -11.33 -5.74
CA SER A 127 -28.64 -11.11 -7.14
C SER A 127 -29.07 -9.70 -7.53
N LEU A 128 -28.14 -8.94 -8.14
CA LEU A 128 -28.42 -7.59 -8.64
C LEU A 128 -29.53 -7.60 -9.70
N TRP A 129 -29.71 -8.74 -10.37
CA TRP A 129 -30.68 -8.98 -11.42
C TRP A 129 -32.13 -8.95 -10.94
N ASN A 130 -32.39 -9.31 -9.68
CA ASN A 130 -33.76 -9.40 -9.14
C ASN A 130 -34.43 -8.03 -8.93
N HIS A 131 -33.70 -6.92 -9.07
CA HIS A 131 -34.20 -5.54 -8.93
C HIS A 131 -33.96 -4.66 -10.17
N LEU A 132 -33.52 -5.24 -11.29
CA LEU A 132 -33.31 -4.52 -12.55
C LEU A 132 -34.57 -4.56 -13.44
N GLU A 133 -35.74 -4.32 -12.85
CA GLU A 133 -36.90 -3.94 -13.63
C GLU A 133 -36.90 -2.42 -13.85
N VAL A 134 -37.10 -2.02 -15.11
CA VAL A 134 -37.33 -0.66 -15.62
C VAL A 134 -36.08 0.17 -15.98
N VAL A 135 -35.49 -0.13 -17.14
CA VAL A 135 -35.47 0.83 -18.29
C VAL A 135 -35.57 0.00 -19.59
N LYS A 136 -36.77 -0.46 -19.91
CA LYS A 136 -37.19 -0.65 -21.30
C LYS A 136 -38.23 0.42 -21.55
N ASP A 137 -37.77 1.53 -22.11
CA ASP A 137 -38.54 2.40 -23.01
C ASP A 137 -37.66 3.64 -23.29
N LEU A 138 -36.95 3.57 -24.43
CA LEU A 138 -36.64 4.67 -25.35
C LEU A 138 -36.07 4.08 -26.64
#